data_AF-J3JKG2-F1
#
_entry.id   AF-J3JKG2-F1
#
_cell.length_a   1.000
_cell.length_b   1.000
_cell.length_c   1.000
_cell.angle_alpha   90.00
_cell.angle_beta   90.00
_cell.angle_gamma   90.00
#
_symmetry.space_group_name_H-M   'P 1'
#
loop_
_entity.id
_entity.type
_entity.pdbx_description
1 polymer ?
#
loop_
_entity_poly.entity_id
_entity_poly.type
_entity_poly.pdbx_seq_one_letter_code
_entity_poly.pdbx_strand_id
1 'polypeptide(L)' 'MTSSPSAQLLDAAMARALELARAAGESGEVPVGAVVLSPEGTVLAEAANAREAEHDPTAHAEIRALRAAGAAW' A
#
# COMPACT_ATOMS: atom_id res chain seq x y z
N MET A 1 15.52 17.75 17.03
CA MET A 1 15.85 16.32 16.79
C MET A 1 15.27 15.95 15.44
N THR A 2 16.10 15.80 14.42
CA THR A 2 15.66 15.37 13.08
C THR A 2 15.54 13.85 13.06
N SER A 3 14.46 13.32 12.49
CA SER A 3 14.28 11.88 12.26
C SER A 3 15.38 11.31 11.37
N SER A 4 15.68 10.01 11.51
CA SER A 4 16.66 9.34 10.65
C SER A 4 16.16 9.26 9.20
N PRO A 5 17.06 9.14 8.20
CA PRO A 5 16.65 8.98 6.80
C PRO A 5 15.68 7.81 6.58
N SER A 6 15.89 6.69 7.28
CA SER A 6 14.99 5.53 7.21
C SER A 6 13.62 5.84 7.80
N ALA A 7 13.54 6.59 8.89
CA ALA A 7 12.25 6.99 9.46
C ALA A 7 11.48 7.91 8.52
N GLN A 8 12.16 8.86 7.87
CA GLN A 8 11.53 9.75 6.87
C GLN A 8 10.97 8.97 5.67
N LEU A 9 11.69 7.93 5.22
CA LEU A 9 11.23 7.07 4.14
C LEU A 9 9.98 6.27 4.52
N LEU A 10 9.96 5.71 5.73
CA LEU A 10 8.79 5.00 6.26
C LEU A 10 7.59 5.93 6.46
N ASP A 11 7.82 7.16 6.93
CA ASP A 11 6.76 8.17 7.08
C ASP A 11 6.16 8.53 5.72
N ALA A 12 6.99 8.72 4.68
CA ALA A 12 6.53 8.99 3.32
C ALA A 12 5.75 7.82 2.72
N ALA A 13 6.22 6.58 2.92
CA ALA A 13 5.51 5.39 2.47
C ALA A 13 4.17 5.20 3.20
N MET A 14 4.13 5.49 4.50
CA MET A 14 2.90 5.43 5.28
C MET A 14 1.90 6.52 4.85
N ALA A 15 2.37 7.74 4.58
CA ALA A 15 1.53 8.78 4.00
C ALA A 15 0.89 8.32 2.68
N ARG A 16 1.67 7.66 1.81
CA ARG A 16 1.15 7.08 0.57
C ARG A 16 0.13 5.96 0.81
N ALA A 17 0.36 5.07 1.76
CA ALA A 17 -0.59 4.03 2.14
C ALA A 17 -1.93 4.62 2.64
N LEU A 18 -1.89 5.72 3.40
CA LEU A 18 -3.08 6.43 3.87
C LEU A 18 -3.85 7.13 2.74
N GLU A 19 -3.16 7.65 1.72
CA GLU A 19 -3.82 8.20 0.52
C GLU A 19 -4.61 7.12 -0.23
N LEU A 20 -4.03 5.93 -0.40
CA LEU A 20 -4.67 4.77 -1.02
C LEU A 20 -5.86 4.29 -0.18
N ALA A 21 -5.69 4.21 1.14
CA ALA A 21 -6.75 3.86 2.07
C ALA A 21 -7.95 4.83 1.97
N ARG A 22 -7.68 6.14 1.89
CA ARG A 22 -8.72 7.16 1.70
C ARG A 22 -9.47 6.95 0.40
N ALA A 23 -8.76 6.72 -0.71
CA ALA A 23 -9.38 6.49 -2.01
C ALA A 23 -10.26 5.23 -2.02
N ALA A 24 -9.82 4.14 -1.38
CA ALA A 24 -10.64 2.93 -1.21
C ALA A 24 -11.90 3.20 -0.38
N GLY A 25 -11.78 3.93 0.74
CA GLY A 25 -12.94 4.34 1.53
C GLY A 25 -13.95 5.17 0.73
N GLU A 26 -13.46 6.08 -0.11
CA GLU A 26 -14.30 6.90 -1.01
C GLU A 26 -15.01 6.06 -2.09
N SER A 27 -14.45 4.91 -2.47
CA SER A 27 -15.08 3.95 -3.38
C SER A 27 -15.96 2.91 -2.69
N GLY A 28 -16.19 3.02 -1.38
CA GLY A 28 -17.04 2.08 -0.62
C GLY A 28 -16.34 0.80 -0.17
N GLU A 29 -15.01 0.73 -0.29
CA GLU A 29 -14.20 -0.37 0.23
C GLU A 29 -13.81 -0.14 1.71
N VAL A 30 -13.28 -1.18 2.36
CA VAL A 30 -12.62 -1.01 3.66
C VAL A 30 -11.37 -0.12 3.46
N PRO A 31 -11.21 1.00 4.21
CA PRO A 31 -10.17 1.99 3.92
C PRO A 31 -8.80 1.53 4.42
N VAL A 32 -8.15 0.66 3.63
CA VAL A 32 -6.81 0.14 3.88
C VAL A 32 -5.98 0.26 2.60
N GLY A 33 -4.76 0.74 2.74
CA GLY A 33 -3.74 0.83 1.69
C GLY A 33 -2.44 0.19 2.14
N ALA A 34 -1.66 -0.30 1.19
CA ALA A 34 -0.38 -0.97 1.42
C ALA A 34 0.64 -0.56 0.37
N VAL A 35 1.89 -0.41 0.80
CA VAL A 35 3.05 -0.09 -0.03
C VAL A 35 4.15 -1.10 0.29
N VAL A 36 4.77 -1.66 -0.74
CA VAL A 36 5.93 -2.55 -0.64
C VAL A 36 7.16 -1.79 -1.10
N LEU A 37 8.19 -1.73 -0.25
CA LEU A 37 9.45 -1.06 -0.53
C LEU A 37 10.57 -2.08 -0.78
N SER A 38 11.53 -1.72 -1.62
CA SER A 38 12.81 -2.42 -1.74
C SER A 38 13.70 -2.14 -0.52
N PRO A 39 14.79 -2.90 -0.31
CA PRO A 39 15.78 -2.59 0.73
C PRO A 39 16.39 -1.18 0.60
N GLU A 40 16.46 -0.65 -0.62
CA GLU A 40 16.93 0.70 -0.95
C GLU A 40 15.85 1.77 -0.79
N GLY A 41 14.62 1.37 -0.45
CA GLY A 41 13.49 2.26 -0.19
C GLY A 41 12.69 2.66 -1.44
N THR A 42 12.89 2.00 -2.57
CA THR A 42 12.09 2.24 -3.78
C THR A 42 10.73 1.56 -3.65
N VAL A 43 9.64 2.21 -4.06
CA VAL A 43 8.31 1.57 -4.11
C VAL A 43 8.30 0.50 -5.21
N LEU A 44 8.16 -0.76 -4.81
CA LEU A 44 8.04 -1.91 -5.71
C LEU A 44 6.60 -2.12 -6.17
N ALA A 45 5.65 -1.93 -5.25
CA ALA A 45 4.22 -2.01 -5.53
C ALA A 45 3.42 -1.26 -4.47
N GLU A 46 2.19 -0.89 -4.83
CA GLU A 46 1.22 -0.31 -3.92
C GLU A 46 -0.18 -0.76 -4.31
N ALA A 47 -1.06 -0.90 -3.33
CA ALA A 47 -2.45 -1.29 -3.55
C ALA A 47 -3.36 -0.79 -2.43
N ALA A 48 -4.66 -0.76 -2.70
CA ALA A 48 -5.71 -0.54 -1.69
C ALA A 48 -6.59 -1.79 -1.56
N ASN A 49 -7.49 -1.84 -0.58
CA ASN A 49 -8.50 -2.89 -0.51
C ASN A 49 -9.42 -2.81 -1.74
N ALA A 50 -9.79 -3.96 -2.31
CA ALA A 50 -10.71 -4.06 -3.45
C ALA A 50 -11.62 -5.30 -3.36
N ARG A 51 -12.01 -5.67 -2.14
CA ARG A 51 -12.80 -6.88 -1.89
C ARG A 51 -14.14 -6.84 -2.61
N GLU A 52 -14.80 -5.68 -2.58
CA GLU A 52 -16.12 -5.51 -3.19
C GLU A 52 -16.01 -5.36 -4.70
N ALA A 53 -15.06 -4.55 -5.19
CA ALA A 53 -14.83 -4.27 -6.60
C ALA A 53 -14.34 -5.49 -7.39
N GLU A 54 -13.50 -6.34 -6.79
CA GLU A 54 -12.99 -7.56 -7.43
C GLU A 54 -13.82 -8.80 -7.12
N HIS A 55 -14.83 -8.69 -6.25
CA HIS A 55 -15.59 -9.83 -5.71
C HIS A 55 -14.70 -10.95 -5.15
N ASP A 56 -13.56 -10.56 -4.59
CA ASP A 56 -12.55 -11.47 -4.05
C ASP A 56 -12.37 -11.15 -2.56
N PRO A 57 -12.77 -12.06 -1.63
CA PRO A 57 -12.59 -11.83 -0.20
C PRO A 57 -11.11 -11.72 0.20
N THR A 58 -10.17 -12.14 -0.66
CA THR A 58 -8.72 -12.05 -0.45
C THR A 58 -8.09 -10.79 -1.02
N ALA A 59 -8.85 -9.93 -1.72
CA ALA A 59 -8.37 -8.67 -2.33
C ALA A 59 -8.13 -7.56 -1.29
N HIS A 60 -7.50 -7.94 -0.17
CA HIS A 60 -6.91 -7.05 0.82
C HIS A 60 -5.73 -6.29 0.21
N ALA A 61 -5.47 -5.07 0.71
CA ALA A 61 -4.41 -4.21 0.20
C ALA A 61 -3.03 -4.91 0.24
N GLU A 62 -2.71 -5.60 1.33
CA GLU A 62 -1.44 -6.29 1.55
C GLU A 62 -1.24 -7.42 0.55
N ILE A 63 -2.28 -8.23 0.32
CA ILE A 63 -2.24 -9.35 -0.62
C ILE A 63 -2.03 -8.84 -2.05
N ARG A 64 -2.78 -7.81 -2.44
CA ARG A 64 -2.67 -7.20 -3.77
C ARG A 64 -1.28 -6.59 -3.99
N ALA A 65 -0.77 -5.84 -3.00
CA ALA A 65 0.56 -5.22 -3.08
C ALA A 65 1.68 -6.28 -3.17
N LEU A 66 1.62 -7.36 -2.38
CA LEU A 66 2.60 -8.45 -2.44
C LEU A 66 2.55 -9.22 -3.77
N ARG A 67 1.35 -9.52 -4.27
CA ARG A 67 1.18 -10.17 -5.60
C ARG A 67 1.75 -9.29 -6.71
N ALA A 68 1.45 -7.99 -6.70
CA ALA A 68 1.98 -7.04 -7.68
C ALA A 68 3.51 -6.91 -7.60
N ALA A 69 4.08 -6.81 -6.38
CA ALA A 69 5.52 -6.76 -6.18
C ALA A 69 6.20 -8.02 -6.73
N GLY A 70 5.66 -9.21 -6.44
CA GLY A 70 6.22 -10.48 -6.92
C GLY A 70 6.11 -10.69 -8.44
N ALA A 71 5.15 -10.03 -9.11
CA ALA A 71 5.00 -10.07 -10.56
C ALA A 71 5.94 -9.10 -11.30
N ALA A 72 6.48 -8.10 -10.60
CA ALA A 72 7.40 -7.11 -11.15
C ALA A 72 8.89 -7.55 -11.10
N TRP A 73 9.15 -8.82 -10.77
CA TRP A 73 10.48 -9.43 -10.69
C TRP A 73 10.95 -9.97 -12.04
#